data_AF-A0A2T4G0Z1-F1
#
_entry.id   AF-A0A2T4G0Z1-F1
#
_cell.length_a   1.000
_cell.length_b   1.000
_cell.length_c   1.000
_cell.angle_alpha   90.00
_cell.angle_beta   90.00
_cell.angle_gamma   90.00
#
_symmetry.space_group_name_H-M   'P 1'
#
loop_
_entity.id
_entity.type
_entity.pdbx_description
1 polymer ?
#
loop_
_entity_poly.entity_id
_entity_poly.type
_entity_poly.pdbx_seq_one_letter_code
_entity_poly.pdbx_strand_id
1 'polypeptide(L)'
;MNSKIVSGLWKGHLGKGLAPRELQYVMSAAQGMTAKEIARQFNVAACTVAKRLSSAMFKLGVTRQTALVAEAMRREIIVALPESPNPQGSAGESNDGVLIA
;
A
#
# COMPACT_ATOMS: atom_id res chain seq x y z
N MET A 1 -6.44 19.54 -12.58
CA MET A 1 -6.38 18.13 -13.01
C MET A 1 -5.87 17.30 -11.84
N ASN A 2 -6.72 16.56 -11.13
CA ASN A 2 -6.30 15.71 -10.00
C ASN A 2 -5.92 14.32 -10.51
N SER A 3 -4.63 14.10 -10.78
CA SER A 3 -4.10 12.80 -11.19
C SER A 3 -4.12 11.82 -10.02
N LYS A 4 -4.71 10.63 -10.22
CA LYS A 4 -4.78 9.56 -9.21
C LYS A 4 -3.85 8.42 -9.64
N ILE A 5 -3.22 7.76 -8.67
CA ILE A 5 -2.43 6.54 -8.90
C ILE A 5 -3.03 5.38 -8.13
N VAL A 6 -2.99 4.18 -8.71
CA VAL A 6 -3.49 2.95 -8.08
C VAL A 6 -2.35 1.96 -7.98
N SER A 7 -2.18 1.33 -6.82
CA SER A 7 -1.19 0.29 -6.59
C SER A 7 -1.78 -0.77 -5.66
N GLY A 8 -2.04 -1.96 -6.22
CA GLY A 8 -2.78 -3.03 -5.55
C GLY A 8 -4.12 -2.54 -4.98
N LEU A 9 -4.34 -2.78 -3.69
CA LEU A 9 -5.56 -2.39 -2.95
C LEU A 9 -5.63 -0.91 -2.56
N TRP A 10 -4.66 -0.07 -2.95
CA TRP A 10 -4.62 1.34 -2.54
C TRP A 10 -4.80 2.28 -3.73
N LYS A 11 -5.50 3.38 -3.49
CA LYS A 11 -5.61 4.53 -4.39
C LYS A 11 -4.97 5.74 -3.74
N GLY A 12 -4.04 6.39 -4.44
CA GLY A 12 -3.37 7.61 -4.02
C GLY A 12 -3.82 8.84 -4.83
N HIS A 13 -3.96 9.97 -4.16
CA HIS A 13 -4.30 11.27 -4.77
C HIS A 13 -3.06 12.16 -4.87
N LEU A 14 -2.64 12.50 -6.10
CA LEU A 14 -1.57 13.47 -6.31
C LEU A 14 -2.08 14.90 -6.03
N GLY A 15 -1.16 15.81 -5.69
CA GLY A 15 -1.49 17.20 -5.36
C GLY A 15 -1.91 17.45 -3.92
N LYS A 16 -1.98 16.40 -3.07
CA LYS A 16 -2.32 16.51 -1.64
C LYS A 16 -1.10 16.51 -0.70
N GLY A 17 0.01 17.10 -1.12
CA GLY A 17 1.20 17.29 -0.27
C GLY A 17 2.28 16.20 -0.34
N LEU A 18 2.08 15.12 -1.10
CA LEU A 18 3.12 14.14 -1.40
C LEU A 18 3.50 14.15 -2.88
N ALA A 19 4.80 13.96 -3.15
CA ALA A 19 5.29 13.75 -4.51
C ALA A 19 4.87 12.35 -5.01
N PRO A 20 4.80 12.12 -6.34
CA PRO A 20 4.32 10.86 -6.90
C PRO A 20 5.07 9.63 -6.38
N ARG A 21 6.40 9.72 -6.29
CA ARG A 21 7.24 8.62 -5.81
C ARG A 21 7.12 8.38 -4.30
N GLU A 22 6.93 9.45 -3.53
CA GLU A 22 6.68 9.34 -2.09
C GLU A 22 5.35 8.64 -1.85
N LEU A 23 4.31 9.05 -2.60
CA LEU A 23 2.98 8.45 -2.53
C LEU A 23 3.01 6.95 -2.86
N GLN A 24 3.72 6.55 -3.91
CA GLN A 24 3.90 5.14 -4.26
C GLN A 24 4.51 4.33 -3.09
N TYR A 25 5.54 4.85 -2.43
CA TYR A 25 6.18 4.15 -1.31
C TYR A 25 5.30 4.11 -0.06
N VAL A 26 4.53 5.18 0.21
CA VAL A 26 3.55 5.20 1.31
C VAL A 26 2.44 4.18 1.07
N MET A 27 1.98 4.01 -0.17
CA MET A 27 0.98 2.99 -0.53
C MET A 27 1.52 1.58 -0.31
N SER A 28 2.76 1.30 -0.71
CA SER A 28 3.38 -0.01 -0.44
C SER A 28 3.60 -0.24 1.06
N ALA A 29 3.95 0.80 1.82
CA ALA A 29 4.02 0.71 3.29
C ALA A 29 2.65 0.41 3.92
N ALA A 30 1.55 0.94 3.35
CA ALA A 30 0.19 0.64 3.79
C ALA A 30 -0.22 -0.82 3.50
N GLN A 31 0.42 -1.48 2.55
CA GLN A 31 0.29 -2.93 2.31
C GLN A 31 1.12 -3.78 3.28
N GLY A 32 1.81 -3.17 4.25
CA GLY A 32 2.65 -3.87 5.21
C GLY A 32 4.08 -4.15 4.71
N MET A 33 4.48 -3.64 3.54
CA MET A 33 5.84 -3.84 3.06
C MET A 33 6.86 -3.03 3.86
N THR A 34 8.01 -3.66 4.14
CA THR A 34 9.18 -2.98 4.70
C THR A 34 9.92 -2.17 3.63
N ALA A 35 10.76 -1.22 4.05
CA ALA A 35 11.58 -0.43 3.13
C ALA A 35 12.47 -1.29 2.20
N LYS A 36 12.89 -2.48 2.66
CA LYS A 36 13.68 -3.42 1.85
C LYS A 36 12.84 -4.10 0.77
N GLU A 37 11.60 -4.46 1.07
CA GLU A 37 10.67 -5.07 0.11
C GLU A 37 10.24 -4.03 -0.93
N ILE A 38 9.92 -2.81 -0.50
CA ILE A 38 9.64 -1.69 -1.39
C ILE A 38 10.85 -1.44 -2.32
N ALA A 39 12.06 -1.45 -1.77
CA ALA A 39 13.28 -1.25 -2.56
C ALA A 39 13.44 -2.31 -3.66
N ARG A 40 13.18 -3.58 -3.34
CA ARG A 40 13.17 -4.68 -4.31
C ARG A 40 12.08 -4.50 -5.37
N GLN A 41 10.86 -4.16 -4.94
CA GLN A 41 9.70 -3.96 -5.83
C GLN A 41 9.93 -2.84 -6.84
N PHE A 42 10.60 -1.76 -6.44
CA PHE A 42 10.84 -0.59 -7.28
C PHE A 42 12.24 -0.57 -7.93
N ASN A 43 13.03 -1.63 -7.75
CA ASN A 43 14.41 -1.75 -8.24
C ASN A 43 15.30 -0.54 -7.86
N VAL A 44 15.25 -0.15 -6.59
CA VAL A 44 16.05 0.97 -6.03
C VAL A 44 16.78 0.53 -4.76
N ALA A 45 17.76 1.31 -4.31
CA ALA A 45 18.41 1.08 -3.03
C ALA A 45 17.45 1.33 -1.84
N ALA A 46 17.55 0.52 -0.78
CA ALA A 46 16.74 0.69 0.43
C ALA A 46 16.93 2.06 1.11
N CYS A 47 18.16 2.62 1.05
CA CYS A 47 18.44 3.97 1.54
C CYS A 47 17.63 5.04 0.79
N THR A 48 17.41 4.86 -0.53
CA THR A 48 16.57 5.76 -1.33
C THR A 48 15.11 5.74 -0.88
N VAL A 49 14.57 4.55 -0.61
CA VAL A 49 13.21 4.40 -0.07
C VAL A 49 13.11 5.06 1.30
N ALA A 50 14.05 4.80 2.20
CA ALA A 50 14.07 5.40 3.54
C ALA A 50 14.13 6.94 3.49
N LYS A 51 14.97 7.52 2.62
CA LYS A 51 15.07 8.97 2.41
C LYS A 51 13.76 9.57 1.91
N ARG A 52 13.05 8.88 1.01
CA ARG A 52 11.76 9.35 0.47
C ARG A 52 10.62 9.21 1.48
N LEU A 53 10.59 8.13 2.25
CA LEU A 53 9.65 7.98 3.36
C LEU A 53 9.90 9.05 4.44
N SER A 54 11.15 9.35 4.77
CA SER A 54 11.51 10.46 5.68
C SER A 54 11.06 11.82 5.14
N SER A 55 11.20 12.07 3.83
CA SER A 55 10.70 13.30 3.20
C SER A 55 9.17 13.39 3.28
N ALA A 56 8.46 12.28 3.08
CA ALA A 56 7.01 12.20 3.25
C ALA A 56 6.60 12.45 4.72
N MET A 57 7.33 11.87 5.67
CA MET A 57 7.11 12.07 7.11
C MET A 57 7.26 13.54 7.50
N PHE A 58 8.29 14.21 7.00
CA PHE A 58 8.49 15.64 7.21
C PHE A 58 7.34 16.48 6.66
N LYS A 59 6.86 16.19 5.44
CA LYS A 59 5.72 16.91 4.82
C LYS A 59 4.40 16.71 5.56
N LEU A 60 4.21 15.52 6.14
CA LEU A 60 3.02 15.14 6.90
C LEU A 60 3.12 15.51 8.39
N GLY A 61 4.30 15.94 8.86
CA GLY A 61 4.52 16.34 10.26
C GLY A 61 4.54 15.17 11.24
N VAL A 62 4.96 13.99 10.79
CA VAL A 62 5.03 12.76 11.58
C VAL A 62 6.45 12.22 11.65
N THR A 63 6.73 11.30 12.57
CA THR A 63 8.10 10.78 12.79
C THR A 63 8.21 9.25 12.66
N ARG A 64 7.09 8.55 12.48
CA ARG A 64 7.03 7.08 12.42
C ARG A 64 6.35 6.64 11.13
N GLN A 65 6.80 5.54 10.54
CA GLN A 65 6.19 5.00 9.31
C GLN A 65 4.71 4.62 9.49
N THR A 66 4.33 4.03 10.63
CA THR A 66 2.91 3.75 10.91
C THR A 66 2.09 5.02 11.02
N ALA A 67 2.65 6.07 11.64
CA ALA A 67 2.00 7.38 11.73
C ALA A 67 1.86 8.05 10.36
N LEU A 68 2.85 7.87 9.46
CA LEU A 68 2.79 8.31 8.07
C LEU A 68 1.61 7.72 7.32
N VAL A 69 1.42 6.40 7.43
CA VAL A 69 0.29 5.72 6.80
C VAL A 69 -1.03 6.20 7.38
N ALA A 70 -1.15 6.23 8.72
CA ALA A 70 -2.35 6.66 9.41
C ALA A 70 -2.73 8.11 9.09
N GLU A 71 -1.75 9.00 8.97
CA GLU A 71 -1.98 10.40 8.60
C GLU A 71 -2.41 10.50 7.13
N ALA A 72 -1.71 9.82 6.23
CA ALA A 72 -2.06 9.80 4.81
C ALA A 72 -3.49 9.28 4.56
N MET A 73 -3.97 8.33 5.37
CA MET A 73 -5.37 7.91 5.39
C MET A 73 -6.30 9.01 5.91
N ARG A 74 -5.96 9.63 7.04
CA ARG A 74 -6.75 10.70 7.67
C ARG A 74 -6.95 11.91 6.75
N ARG A 75 -5.94 12.27 5.94
CA ARG A 75 -6.01 13.37 4.95
C ARG A 75 -6.54 12.92 3.58
N GLU A 76 -6.98 11.68 3.44
CA GLU A 76 -7.44 11.07 2.18
C GLU A 76 -6.43 11.22 1.04
N ILE A 77 -5.14 11.17 1.39
CA ILE A 77 -4.02 11.12 0.44
C ILE A 77 -3.96 9.71 -0.15
N ILE A 78 -4.13 8.69 0.70
CA ILE A 78 -4.35 7.30 0.28
C ILE A 78 -5.72 6.83 0.78
N VAL A 79 -6.36 5.96 0.01
CA VAL A 79 -7.64 5.35 0.34
C VAL A 79 -7.54 3.85 0.03
N ALA A 80 -7.95 3.02 0.99
CA ALA A 80 -8.11 1.58 0.77
C ALA A 80 -9.27 1.39 -0.19
N LEU A 81 -9.04 0.72 -1.31
CA LEU A 81 -10.12 0.30 -2.18
C LEU A 81 -10.75 -0.94 -1.56
N PRO A 82 -12.08 -1.02 -1.46
CA PRO A 82 -12.71 -2.30 -1.19
C PRO A 82 -12.25 -3.23 -2.31
N GLU A 83 -11.74 -4.40 -1.95
CA GLU A 83 -11.68 -5.50 -2.90
C GLU A 83 -13.08 -5.62 -3.48
N SER A 84 -13.25 -5.32 -4.77
CA SER A 84 -14.49 -5.69 -5.43
C SER A 84 -14.62 -7.18 -5.20
N PRO A 85 -15.72 -7.69 -4.60
CA PRO A 85 -15.87 -9.11 -4.36
C PRO A 85 -15.74 -9.76 -5.72
N ASN A 86 -14.65 -10.49 -5.94
CA ASN A 86 -14.47 -11.30 -7.13
C ASN A 86 -15.58 -12.36 -7.07
N PRO A 87 -16.60 -12.34 -7.96
CA PRO A 87 -17.66 -13.34 -7.91
C PRO A 87 -17.20 -14.73 -8.39
N GLN A 88 -15.92 -14.94 -8.66
CA GLN A 88 -15.36 -16.26 -8.91
C GLN A 88 -14.88 -16.86 -7.60
N GLY A 89 -15.81 -17.51 -6.91
CA GLY A 89 -15.49 -18.44 -5.85
C GLY A 89 -14.54 -19.52 -6.40
N SER A 90 -13.42 -19.70 -5.72
CA SER A 90 -12.76 -21.01 -5.73
C SER A 90 -13.61 -21.91 -4.84
N ALA A 91 -14.68 -22.46 -5.40
CA ALA A 91 -15.25 -23.71 -4.93
C ALA A 91 -14.16 -24.77 -5.19
N GLY A 92 -13.32 -25.00 -4.19
CA GLY A 92 -12.54 -26.22 -4.09
C GLY A 92 -13.50 -27.34 -3.72
N GLU A 93 -14.14 -27.91 -4.73
CA GLU A 93 -14.93 -29.13 -4.65
C GLU A 93 -14.06 -30.32 -4.20
N SER A 94 -14.65 -31.11 -3.30
CA SER A 94 -14.64 -32.58 -3.29
C SER A 94 -13.30 -33.33 -3.10
N ASN A 95 -13.18 -34.13 -2.03
CA ASN A 95 -13.60 -35.54 -2.12
C ASN A 95 -13.51 -36.31 -0.78
N ASP A 96 -14.63 -36.99 -0.49
CA ASP A 96 -14.79 -38.34 0.05
C ASP A 96 -14.09 -38.76 1.36
N GLY A 97 -14.85 -38.62 2.45
CA GLY A 97 -14.72 -39.47 3.62
C GLY A 97 -15.11 -40.91 3.27
N VAL A 98 -14.12 -41.79 3.14
CA VAL A 98 -14.34 -43.23 3.18
C VAL A 98 -14.59 -43.63 4.64
N LEU A 99 -15.84 -43.92 4.98
CA LEU A 99 -16.18 -44.67 6.18
C LEU A 99 -16.15 -46.15 5.81
N ILE A 100 -15.05 -46.84 6.13
CA ILE A 100 -15.04 -48.30 6.20
C ILE A 100 -15.58 -48.70 7.58
N ALA A 101 -16.75 -49.35 7.56
CA ALA A 101 -17.34 -50.09 8.67
C ALA A 101 -16.99 -51.58 8.54
#